data_AF-U7QX02-F1
#
_entry.id   AF-U7QX02-F1
#
_cell.length_a   1.000
_cell.length_b   1.000
_cell.length_c   1.000
_cell.angle_alpha   90.00
_cell.angle_beta   90.00
_cell.angle_gamma   90.00
#
_symmetry.space_group_name_H-M   'P 1'
#
loop_
_entity.id
_entity.type
_entity.pdbx_description
1 polymer ?
#
loop_
_entity_poly.entity_id
_entity_poly.type
_entity_poly.pdbx_seq_one_letter_code
_entity_poly.pdbx_strand_id
1 'polypeptide(L)'
;MTNIINPDNAIIAVNNALNEILSQRLIISGQKIDIRFDLPEVNSIPSAPTVSIFLYDIHEDLQLRSTESRLYNPATSTLLPGWVNINYNYLITYWHSSNPGGGDNPDSKPDNQAAHVMTAILNALINNRQLPDISGAYTRVIPPQENLNSLGNFWQALGNRPRLSLLYSITAPVKLQNIEDAIKPISDIFTFVDQKSNLDNSQINQALANKLYADLGGTKEVRLALAKVNLTTKFTAENNEDKENKSVILEVSGMTSLAYLCKIENTLLTWMNSKKPVIEVNGTGIIISKVDLNLDSINKALKNKLCIDLGDTKEVHLALTKVNLATQFTTENNEDQENKNVILEVSGITTSIYLPKIKSVLSGWKSNQSAVVKVNGIGIIVYEENSNKLMGI
;
A
#
# COMPACT_ATOMS: atom_id res chain seq x y z
N MET A 1 18.23 29.76 0.61
CA MET A 1 18.56 28.59 1.43
C MET A 1 17.52 28.52 2.52
N THR A 2 16.60 27.57 2.45
CA THR A 2 15.55 27.37 3.46
C THR A 2 16.21 26.75 4.69
N ASN A 3 16.13 27.40 5.86
CA ASN A 3 16.65 26.84 7.11
C ASN A 3 15.66 25.78 7.61
N ILE A 4 15.75 24.58 7.05
CA ILE A 4 14.93 23.44 7.46
C ILE A 4 15.39 22.99 8.86
N ILE A 5 14.45 22.88 9.80
CA ILE A 5 14.75 22.57 11.19
C ILE A 5 15.16 21.10 11.33
N ASN A 6 16.17 20.83 12.16
CA ASN A 6 16.56 19.47 12.54
C ASN A 6 15.42 18.81 13.36
N PRO A 7 14.98 17.58 13.01
CA PRO A 7 13.90 16.89 13.72
C PRO A 7 14.11 16.82 15.23
N ASP A 8 15.35 16.61 15.70
CA ASP A 8 15.63 16.40 17.12
C ASP A 8 15.43 17.67 17.97
N ASN A 9 15.46 18.84 17.33
CA ASN A 9 15.33 20.14 17.99
C ASN A 9 14.11 20.94 17.52
N ALA A 10 13.14 20.29 16.87
CA ALA A 10 12.04 20.97 16.17
C ALA A 10 11.25 21.94 17.07
N ILE A 11 10.81 21.48 18.25
CA ILE A 11 10.05 22.29 19.21
C ILE A 11 10.97 23.35 19.86
N ILE A 12 12.18 22.95 20.24
CA ILE A 12 13.14 23.82 20.95
C ILE A 12 13.53 25.01 20.09
N ALA A 13 13.79 24.79 18.79
CA ALA A 13 14.15 25.85 17.85
C ALA A 13 13.04 26.91 17.72
N VAL A 14 11.78 26.47 17.65
CA VAL A 14 10.63 27.38 17.56
C VAL A 14 10.43 28.14 18.88
N ASN A 15 10.55 27.47 20.03
CA ASN A 15 10.46 28.11 21.34
C ASN A 15 11.52 29.20 21.52
N ASN A 16 12.78 28.89 21.17
CA ASN A 16 13.88 29.86 21.27
C ASN A 16 13.65 31.06 20.36
N ALA A 17 13.23 30.85 19.10
CA ALA A 17 12.93 31.93 18.18
C ALA A 17 11.80 32.84 18.70
N LEU A 18 10.77 32.26 19.33
CA LEU A 18 9.68 33.02 19.94
C LEU A 18 10.16 33.79 21.19
N ASN A 19 11.02 33.17 22.01
CA ASN A 19 11.61 33.84 23.17
C ASN A 19 12.41 35.07 22.79
N GLU A 20 13.24 34.97 21.74
CA GLU A 20 14.06 36.08 21.25
C GLU A 20 13.20 37.27 20.78
N ILE A 21 12.17 37.01 19.97
CA ILE A 21 11.25 38.05 19.48
C ILE A 21 10.56 38.79 20.63
N LEU A 22 10.07 38.03 21.61
CA LEU A 22 9.30 38.59 22.72
C LEU A 22 10.21 39.31 23.72
N SER A 23 11.38 38.75 24.03
CA SER A 23 12.36 39.34 24.96
C SER A 23 12.82 40.72 24.51
N GLN A 24 12.97 40.94 23.20
CA GLN A 24 13.37 42.24 22.64
C GLN A 24 12.32 43.34 22.85
N ARG A 25 11.04 42.98 22.99
CA ARG A 25 9.91 43.92 23.05
C ARG A 25 9.27 44.04 24.43
N LEU A 26 9.55 43.09 25.33
CA LEU A 26 8.98 43.03 26.68
C LEU A 26 9.75 43.85 27.73
N ILE A 27 10.74 44.66 27.34
CA ILE A 27 11.38 45.63 28.23
C ILE A 27 10.48 46.85 28.36
N ILE A 28 9.47 46.75 29.23
CA ILE A 28 8.52 47.84 29.50
C ILE A 28 8.97 48.57 30.77
N SER A 29 9.32 49.85 30.65
CA SER A 29 9.52 50.79 31.77
C SER A 29 10.48 50.33 32.87
N GLY A 30 11.54 49.57 32.53
CA GLY A 30 12.56 49.12 33.49
C GLY A 30 12.13 47.96 34.40
N GLN A 31 10.93 47.41 34.22
CA GLN A 31 10.45 46.24 34.95
C GLN A 31 10.72 44.97 34.16
N LYS A 32 11.38 43.99 34.79
CA LYS A 32 11.65 42.68 34.18
C LYS A 32 10.39 41.82 34.26
N ILE A 33 9.76 41.58 33.13
CA ILE A 33 8.66 40.63 32.98
C ILE A 33 9.28 39.25 32.73
N ASP A 34 8.84 38.24 33.48
CA ASP A 34 9.30 36.87 33.30
C ASP A 34 8.61 36.22 32.10
N ILE A 35 9.35 35.41 31.33
CA ILE A 35 8.82 34.67 30.17
C ILE A 35 8.95 33.19 30.47
N ARG A 36 7.83 32.48 30.42
CA ARG A 36 7.77 31.05 30.70
C ARG A 36 7.11 30.30 29.57
N PHE A 37 7.58 29.08 29.32
CA PHE A 37 7.06 28.16 28.30
C PHE A 37 6.17 27.05 28.89
N ASP A 38 5.71 27.26 30.13
CA ASP A 38 4.76 26.42 30.85
C ASP A 38 3.57 27.26 31.33
N LEU A 39 2.51 26.58 31.77
CA LEU A 39 1.41 27.23 32.48
C LEU A 39 1.77 27.36 33.96
N PRO A 40 1.63 28.55 34.57
CA PRO A 40 1.72 28.70 36.01
C PRO A 40 0.70 27.82 36.72
N GLU A 41 1.05 27.36 37.92
CA GLU A 41 0.12 26.57 38.73
C GLU A 41 -1.17 27.37 38.99
N VAL A 42 -2.32 26.70 38.79
CA VAL A 42 -3.67 27.30 38.80
C VAL A 42 -3.97 28.12 40.06
N ASN A 43 -3.42 27.71 41.21
CA ASN A 43 -3.64 28.36 42.50
C ASN A 43 -2.44 29.19 42.99
N SER A 44 -1.37 29.26 42.21
CA SER A 44 -0.19 30.04 42.54
C SER A 44 -0.27 31.44 41.94
N ILE A 45 0.24 32.41 42.68
CA ILE A 45 0.46 33.76 42.19
C ILE A 45 1.95 33.86 41.90
N PRO A 46 2.35 34.08 40.63
CA PRO A 46 3.75 34.25 40.29
C PRO A 46 4.39 35.37 41.12
N SER A 47 5.64 35.17 41.53
CA SER A 47 6.37 36.18 42.33
C SER A 47 6.67 37.46 41.54
N ALA A 48 6.62 37.41 40.21
CA ALA A 48 6.82 38.54 39.31
C ALA A 48 5.78 38.50 38.17
N PRO A 49 5.45 39.64 37.55
CA PRO A 49 4.65 39.69 36.33
C PRO A 49 5.21 38.73 35.28
N THR A 50 4.38 37.79 34.82
CA THR A 50 4.84 36.66 34.01
C THR A 50 4.00 36.52 32.76
N VAL A 51 4.66 36.33 31.62
CA VAL A 51 4.04 35.95 30.35
C VAL A 51 4.25 34.45 30.18
N SER A 52 3.14 33.72 30.08
CA SER A 52 3.13 32.28 29.84
C SER A 52 2.83 32.03 28.36
N ILE A 53 3.73 31.31 27.70
CA ILE A 53 3.67 30.90 26.31
C ILE A 53 3.43 29.40 26.30
N PHE A 54 2.17 28.99 26.21
CA PHE A 54 1.80 27.59 26.33
C PHE A 54 1.57 26.96 24.94
N LEU A 55 2.36 25.95 24.59
CA LEU A 55 2.15 25.14 23.39
C LEU A 55 1.05 24.12 23.68
N TYR A 56 -0.15 24.33 23.14
CA TYR A 56 -1.32 23.50 23.47
C TYR A 56 -1.61 22.42 22.43
N ASP A 57 -1.13 22.57 21.19
CA ASP A 57 -1.38 21.63 20.11
C ASP A 57 -0.27 21.68 19.04
N ILE A 58 0.02 20.51 18.47
CA ILE A 58 1.01 20.34 17.40
C ILE A 58 0.43 19.36 16.39
N HIS A 59 0.37 19.78 15.13
CA HIS A 59 -0.08 18.91 14.04
C HIS A 59 0.59 19.29 12.72
N GLU A 60 0.58 18.39 11.75
CA GLU A 60 1.04 18.72 10.40
C GLU A 60 0.08 19.71 9.71
N ASP A 61 0.62 20.67 8.97
CA ASP A 61 -0.16 21.56 8.12
C ASP A 61 -0.36 20.93 6.73
N LEU A 62 -1.45 20.18 6.58
CA LEU A 62 -1.79 19.48 5.34
C LEU A 62 -2.00 20.42 4.15
N GLN A 63 -2.33 21.70 4.39
CA GLN A 63 -2.54 22.67 3.31
C GLN A 63 -1.22 23.04 2.62
N LEU A 64 -0.10 22.94 3.33
CA LEU A 64 1.24 23.19 2.82
C LEU A 64 1.96 21.91 2.40
N ARG A 65 1.25 20.77 2.36
CA ARG A 65 1.82 19.51 1.86
C ARG A 65 1.89 19.55 0.34
N SER A 66 3.11 19.64 -0.20
CA SER A 66 3.37 19.44 -1.62
C SER A 66 3.67 17.96 -1.91
N THR A 67 3.30 17.49 -3.10
CA THR A 67 3.72 16.18 -3.61
C THR A 67 5.13 16.30 -4.19
N GLU A 68 6.12 16.54 -3.33
CA GLU A 68 7.52 16.59 -3.74
C GLU A 68 8.13 15.20 -3.68
N SER A 69 8.76 14.80 -4.79
CA SER A 69 9.56 13.58 -4.82
C SER A 69 10.87 13.80 -4.07
N ARG A 70 11.35 12.77 -3.36
CA ARG A 70 12.67 12.82 -2.72
C ARG A 70 13.75 13.07 -3.77
N LEU A 71 14.58 14.08 -3.52
CA LEU A 71 15.71 14.38 -4.39
C LEU A 71 16.80 13.31 -4.22
N TYR A 72 17.36 12.85 -5.33
CA TYR A 72 18.47 11.89 -5.32
C TYR A 72 19.80 12.64 -5.38
N ASN A 73 20.77 12.22 -4.55
CA ASN A 73 22.14 12.73 -4.58
C ASN A 73 23.08 11.69 -5.23
N PRO A 74 23.53 11.90 -6.49
CA PRO A 74 24.40 10.96 -7.18
C PRO A 74 25.76 10.75 -6.52
N ALA A 75 26.29 11.75 -5.83
CA ALA A 75 27.61 11.67 -5.21
C ALA A 75 27.64 10.72 -4.00
N THR A 76 26.51 10.60 -3.30
CA THR A 76 26.38 9.73 -2.12
C THR A 76 25.55 8.48 -2.39
N SER A 77 24.93 8.36 -3.58
CA SER A 77 24.01 7.28 -3.94
C SER A 77 22.83 7.10 -2.95
N THR A 78 22.36 8.21 -2.38
CA THR A 78 21.26 8.22 -1.41
C THR A 78 20.15 9.18 -1.83
N LEU A 79 18.93 8.86 -1.42
CA LEU A 79 17.81 9.80 -1.47
C LEU A 79 17.89 10.77 -0.29
N LEU A 80 17.90 12.06 -0.59
CA LEU A 80 17.79 13.09 0.45
C LEU A 80 16.48 12.89 1.24
N PRO A 81 16.52 13.08 2.56
CA PRO A 81 15.32 13.06 3.37
C PRO A 81 14.41 14.22 2.99
N GLY A 82 13.11 13.95 2.93
CA GLY A 82 12.11 15.00 2.75
C GLY A 82 11.98 15.91 3.97
N TRP A 83 11.03 16.82 3.93
CA TRP A 83 10.63 17.63 5.07
C TRP A 83 9.10 17.65 5.18
N VAL A 84 8.61 18.01 6.35
CA VAL A 84 7.20 18.15 6.66
C VAL A 84 6.96 19.52 7.31
N ASN A 85 5.85 20.16 6.97
CA ASN A 85 5.46 21.44 7.57
C ASN A 85 4.63 21.16 8.84
N ILE A 86 5.21 21.42 10.00
CA ILE A 86 4.55 21.22 11.29
C ILE A 86 4.02 22.56 11.78
N ASN A 87 2.74 22.59 12.17
CA ASN A 87 2.08 23.71 12.81
C ASN A 87 2.17 23.59 14.34
N TYR A 88 2.66 24.63 14.99
CA TYR A 88 2.80 24.78 16.44
C TYR A 88 1.82 25.85 16.91
N ASN A 89 0.84 25.46 17.72
CA ASN A 89 -0.20 26.37 18.21
C ASN A 89 0.09 26.79 19.65
N TYR A 90 0.38 28.08 19.83
CA TYR A 90 0.68 28.69 21.12
C TYR A 90 -0.51 29.50 21.63
N LEU A 91 -0.67 29.46 22.95
CA LEU A 91 -1.55 30.30 23.73
C LEU A 91 -0.69 31.20 24.63
N ILE A 92 -0.73 32.51 24.38
CA ILE A 92 0.05 33.48 25.14
C ILE A 92 -0.87 34.20 26.11
N THR A 93 -0.52 34.14 27.40
CA THR A 93 -1.32 34.69 28.50
C THR A 93 -0.46 35.48 29.47
N TYR A 94 -1.06 36.49 30.12
CA TYR A 94 -0.40 37.30 31.12
C TYR A 94 -0.90 36.99 32.54
N TRP A 95 0.05 36.85 33.46
CA TRP A 95 -0.16 36.50 34.86
C TRP A 95 0.39 37.61 35.77
N HIS A 96 -0.50 38.21 36.55
CA HIS A 96 -0.15 39.20 37.56
C HIS A 96 0.49 38.54 38.78
N SER A 97 1.38 39.29 39.43
CA SER A 97 1.99 38.91 40.71
C SER A 97 1.23 39.40 41.94
N SER A 98 0.12 40.12 41.75
CA SER A 98 -0.74 40.67 42.80
C SER A 98 -2.11 40.02 42.79
N ASN A 99 -2.73 39.93 43.97
CA ASN A 99 -4.15 39.58 44.08
C ASN A 99 -5.00 40.69 43.45
N PRO A 100 -6.14 40.34 42.79
CA PRO A 100 -7.06 41.34 42.27
C PRO A 100 -7.59 42.20 43.41
N GLY A 101 -7.20 43.48 43.43
CA GLY A 101 -7.75 44.49 44.33
C GLY A 101 -9.15 44.95 43.91
N GLY A 102 -9.84 45.67 44.78
CA GLY A 102 -11.16 46.28 44.49
C GLY A 102 -11.12 47.31 43.36
N GLY A 103 -12.28 47.86 42.98
CA GLY A 103 -12.47 48.65 41.74
C GLY A 103 -11.60 49.90 41.53
N ASP A 104 -10.93 50.41 42.57
CA ASP A 104 -9.94 51.50 42.47
C ASP A 104 -8.49 51.01 42.26
N ASN A 105 -8.29 49.69 42.08
CA ASN A 105 -6.97 49.12 41.81
C ASN A 105 -6.45 49.65 40.45
N PRO A 106 -5.19 50.11 40.34
CA PRO A 106 -4.57 50.47 39.06
C PRO A 106 -4.72 49.39 37.97
N ASP A 107 -4.87 48.10 38.34
CA ASP A 107 -5.12 47.02 37.37
C ASP A 107 -6.53 47.05 36.73
N SER A 108 -7.49 47.78 37.29
CA SER A 108 -8.86 47.91 36.77
C SER A 108 -9.05 49.12 35.85
N LYS A 109 -7.99 49.92 35.63
CA LYS A 109 -8.02 51.07 34.72
C LYS A 109 -7.85 50.64 33.25
N PRO A 110 -8.30 51.47 32.29
CA PRO A 110 -8.08 51.20 30.86
C PRO A 110 -6.59 51.05 30.48
N ASP A 111 -5.71 51.74 31.19
CA ASP A 111 -4.25 51.74 31.04
C ASP A 111 -3.55 50.78 32.02
N ASN A 112 -4.19 49.63 32.32
CA ASN A 112 -3.61 48.66 33.23
C ASN A 112 -2.33 47.99 32.68
N GLN A 113 -1.54 47.43 33.60
CA GLN A 113 -0.29 46.75 33.24
C GLN A 113 -0.53 45.59 32.27
N ALA A 114 -1.60 44.81 32.45
CA ALA A 114 -1.93 43.70 31.55
C ALA A 114 -2.13 44.17 30.10
N ALA A 115 -2.85 45.28 29.89
CA ALA A 115 -3.08 45.86 28.58
C ALA A 115 -1.76 46.31 27.96
N HIS A 116 -0.90 47.01 28.71
CA HIS A 116 0.42 47.41 28.22
C HIS A 116 1.28 46.23 27.79
N VAL A 117 1.34 45.16 28.61
CA VAL A 117 2.11 43.96 28.30
C VAL A 117 1.53 43.23 27.08
N MET A 118 0.22 43.01 27.06
CA MET A 118 -0.45 42.30 25.97
C MET A 118 -0.41 43.10 24.66
N THR A 119 -0.46 44.44 24.70
CA THR A 119 -0.25 45.30 23.54
C THR A 119 1.20 45.23 23.04
N ALA A 120 2.19 45.15 23.93
CA ALA A 120 3.59 44.99 23.52
C ALA A 120 3.83 43.63 22.85
N ILE A 121 3.26 42.55 23.41
CA ILE A 121 3.28 41.21 22.81
C ILE A 121 2.60 41.23 21.45
N LEU A 122 1.40 41.81 21.37
CA LEU A 122 0.66 41.92 20.13
C LEU A 122 1.47 42.62 19.04
N ASN A 123 2.10 43.74 19.38
CA ASN A 123 2.98 44.47 18.47
C ASN A 123 4.20 43.63 18.07
N ALA A 124 4.78 42.85 18.98
CA ALA A 124 5.88 41.95 18.66
C ALA A 124 5.45 40.88 17.64
N LEU A 125 4.30 40.23 17.86
CA LEU A 125 3.79 39.18 16.99
C LEU A 125 3.38 39.71 15.61
N ILE A 126 2.68 40.85 15.55
CA ILE A 126 2.23 41.46 14.28
C ILE A 126 3.41 41.90 13.43
N ASN A 127 4.48 42.43 14.04
CA ASN A 127 5.66 42.90 13.32
C ASN A 127 6.59 41.76 12.89
N ASN A 128 6.54 40.61 13.57
CA ASN A 128 7.36 39.43 13.24
C ASN A 128 6.51 38.33 12.59
N ARG A 129 5.93 38.63 11.41
CA ARG A 129 5.17 37.64 10.63
C ARG A 129 6.03 36.53 10.05
N GLN A 130 7.33 36.76 9.95
CA GLN A 130 8.35 35.77 9.61
C GLN A 130 9.35 35.72 10.75
N LEU A 131 9.66 34.51 11.21
CA LEU A 131 10.65 34.28 12.26
C LEU A 131 12.06 34.47 11.65
N PRO A 132 12.88 35.40 12.16
CA PRO A 132 14.20 35.69 11.58
C PRO A 132 15.13 34.46 11.52
N ASP A 133 15.07 33.62 12.55
CA ASP A 133 15.95 32.44 12.69
C ASP A 133 15.48 31.25 11.83
N ILE A 134 14.22 31.24 11.41
CA ILE A 134 13.59 30.13 10.69
C ILE A 134 13.06 30.64 9.34
N SER A 135 13.98 30.78 8.39
CA SER A 135 13.64 31.18 7.02
C SER A 135 12.71 30.15 6.37
N GLY A 136 11.48 30.58 6.04
CA GLY A 136 10.42 29.72 5.51
C GLY A 136 9.31 29.38 6.51
N ALA A 137 9.44 29.77 7.79
CA ALA A 137 8.34 29.67 8.72
C ALA A 137 7.23 30.69 8.39
N TYR A 138 5.99 30.21 8.40
CA TYR A 138 4.80 31.02 8.18
C TYR A 138 4.04 31.15 9.49
N THR A 139 3.68 32.37 9.89
CA THR A 139 3.01 32.61 11.16
C THR A 139 1.61 33.19 10.95
N ARG A 140 0.66 32.75 11.78
CA ARG A 140 -0.70 33.27 11.83
C ARG A 140 -0.93 33.91 13.18
N VAL A 141 -1.03 35.24 13.17
CA VAL A 141 -1.31 36.04 14.36
C VAL A 141 -2.81 36.17 14.52
N ILE A 142 -3.36 35.65 15.63
CA ILE A 142 -4.78 35.73 16.00
C ILE A 142 -5.70 35.21 14.87
N PRO A 143 -5.66 33.91 14.56
CA PRO A 143 -6.62 33.33 13.64
C PRO A 143 -8.05 33.47 14.22
N PRO A 144 -9.09 33.74 13.40
CA PRO A 144 -10.47 33.97 13.87
C PRO A 144 -11.19 32.68 14.35
N GLN A 145 -10.44 31.76 14.95
CA GLN A 145 -10.88 30.40 15.25
C GLN A 145 -11.57 30.25 16.61
N GLU A 146 -11.54 31.27 17.47
CA GLU A 146 -12.12 31.16 18.81
C GLU A 146 -13.64 31.31 18.80
N ASN A 147 -14.33 30.18 18.86
CA ASN A 147 -15.67 30.13 19.42
C ASN A 147 -15.57 30.36 20.94
N LEU A 148 -16.29 31.35 21.48
CA LEU A 148 -16.32 31.66 22.92
C LEU A 148 -16.58 30.43 23.82
N ASN A 149 -17.33 29.44 23.30
CA ASN A 149 -17.60 28.17 23.98
C ASN A 149 -16.33 27.33 24.22
N SER A 150 -15.37 27.34 23.29
CA SER A 150 -14.12 26.59 23.42
C SER A 150 -13.19 27.23 24.47
N LEU A 151 -13.09 28.57 24.43
CA LEU A 151 -12.29 29.33 25.40
C LEU A 151 -12.87 29.22 26.83
N GLY A 152 -14.21 29.16 26.95
CA GLY A 152 -14.89 28.92 28.22
C GLY A 152 -14.50 27.57 28.86
N ASN A 153 -14.52 26.48 28.07
CA ASN A 153 -14.10 25.15 28.56
C ASN A 153 -12.62 25.12 28.97
N PHE A 154 -11.76 25.79 28.21
CA PHE A 154 -10.34 25.90 28.52
C PHE A 154 -10.09 26.59 29.86
N TRP A 155 -10.73 27.74 30.10
CA TRP A 155 -10.59 28.45 31.38
C TRP A 155 -11.24 27.71 32.55
N GLN A 156 -12.29 26.93 32.33
CA GLN A 156 -12.85 26.05 33.36
C GLN A 156 -11.83 24.99 33.80
N ALA A 157 -11.13 24.37 32.84
CA ALA A 157 -10.07 23.41 33.14
C ALA A 157 -8.87 24.05 33.87
N LEU A 158 -8.60 25.34 33.65
CA LEU A 158 -7.55 26.11 34.33
C LEU A 158 -8.02 26.85 35.60
N GLY A 159 -9.07 26.36 36.26
CA GLY A 159 -9.49 26.86 37.57
C GLY A 159 -10.40 28.08 37.54
N ASN A 160 -11.18 28.26 36.49
CA ASN A 160 -12.24 29.29 36.38
C ASN A 160 -11.73 30.74 36.47
N ARG A 161 -10.53 31.01 35.95
CA ARG A 161 -9.95 32.36 35.92
C ARG A 161 -9.75 32.82 34.48
N PRO A 162 -10.77 33.38 33.81
CA PRO A 162 -10.62 33.84 32.44
C PRO A 162 -9.60 34.98 32.35
N ARG A 163 -8.72 34.90 31.37
CA ARG A 163 -7.73 35.94 31.05
C ARG A 163 -7.78 36.25 29.56
N LEU A 164 -7.19 37.38 29.18
CA LEU A 164 -6.93 37.66 27.78
C LEU A 164 -5.88 36.67 27.26
N SER A 165 -6.21 35.99 26.17
CA SER A 165 -5.35 35.05 25.47
C SER A 165 -5.07 35.55 24.06
N LEU A 166 -3.82 35.40 23.62
CA LEU A 166 -3.46 35.59 22.21
C LEU A 166 -3.08 34.22 21.63
N LEU A 167 -3.82 33.80 20.62
CA LEU A 167 -3.46 32.63 19.82
C LEU A 167 -2.41 33.00 18.78
N TYR A 168 -1.38 32.17 18.68
CA TYR A 168 -0.33 32.33 17.72
C TYR A 168 0.06 30.97 17.14
N SER A 169 -0.11 30.81 15.84
CA SER A 169 0.25 29.57 15.14
C SER A 169 1.50 29.79 14.30
N ILE A 170 2.46 28.88 14.40
CA ILE A 170 3.71 28.91 13.64
C ILE A 170 3.79 27.62 12.84
N THR A 171 3.79 27.71 11.51
CA THR A 171 4.09 26.57 10.65
C THR A 171 5.55 26.62 10.23
N ALA A 172 6.33 25.58 10.54
CA ALA A 172 7.74 25.51 10.19
C ALA A 172 8.13 24.19 9.51
N PRO A 173 9.08 24.22 8.55
CA PRO A 173 9.55 23.02 7.86
C PRO A 173 10.54 22.24 8.74
N VAL A 174 10.24 20.97 8.99
CA VAL A 174 11.05 20.04 9.79
C VAL A 174 11.53 18.91 8.90
N LYS A 175 12.84 18.65 8.92
CA LYS A 175 13.46 17.59 8.12
C LYS A 175 13.04 16.23 8.66
N LEU A 176 12.77 15.27 7.77
CA LEU A 176 12.55 13.89 8.17
C LEU A 176 13.87 13.21 8.52
N GLN A 177 13.82 12.21 9.40
CA GLN A 177 14.98 11.38 9.66
C GLN A 177 15.41 10.67 8.38
N ASN A 178 16.73 10.63 8.16
CA ASN A 178 17.27 9.98 6.97
C ASN A 178 17.30 8.47 7.20
N ILE A 179 16.52 7.74 6.40
CA ILE A 179 16.66 6.30 6.28
C ILE A 179 17.69 6.07 5.16
N GLU A 180 18.73 5.30 5.45
CA GLU A 180 19.78 4.95 4.49
C GLU A 180 19.24 4.04 3.38
N ASP A 181 18.47 4.63 2.47
CA ASP A 181 18.01 3.99 1.25
C ASP A 181 19.07 4.20 0.17
N ALA A 182 20.07 3.32 0.14
CA ALA A 182 21.11 3.33 -0.89
C ALA A 182 20.50 2.86 -2.23
N ILE A 183 20.41 3.79 -3.19
CA ILE A 183 19.88 3.51 -4.53
C ILE A 183 21.01 3.70 -5.52
N LYS A 184 21.28 2.67 -6.33
CA LYS A 184 22.31 2.76 -7.37
C LYS A 184 21.82 3.69 -8.49
N PRO A 185 22.67 4.60 -8.98
CA PRO A 185 22.32 5.42 -10.13
C PRO A 185 22.17 4.54 -11.38
N ILE A 186 21.32 4.97 -12.30
CA ILE A 186 21.23 4.36 -13.63
C ILE A 186 22.51 4.74 -14.39
N SER A 187 23.34 3.74 -14.71
CA SER A 187 24.57 3.93 -15.48
C SER A 187 24.32 3.82 -16.98
N ASP A 188 23.48 2.87 -17.39
CA ASP A 188 23.30 2.48 -18.78
C ASP A 188 21.82 2.28 -19.10
N ILE A 189 21.40 2.78 -20.27
CA ILE A 189 20.04 2.59 -20.79
C ILE A 189 20.18 1.84 -22.12
N PHE A 190 19.65 0.62 -22.17
CA PHE A 190 19.57 -0.17 -23.39
C PHE A 190 18.13 -0.17 -23.90
N THR A 191 17.97 0.15 -25.19
CA THR A 191 16.69 0.08 -25.88
C THR A 191 16.83 -0.83 -27.09
N PHE A 192 15.83 -1.68 -27.31
CA PHE A 192 15.75 -2.57 -28.46
C PHE A 192 14.45 -2.31 -29.20
N VAL A 193 14.53 -2.30 -30.53
CA VAL A 193 13.39 -2.09 -31.41
C VAL A 193 13.24 -3.32 -32.28
N ASP A 194 12.23 -4.13 -31.97
CA ASP A 194 11.89 -5.32 -32.74
C ASP A 194 10.78 -4.99 -33.75
N GLN A 195 10.96 -5.47 -34.98
CA GLN A 195 9.94 -5.35 -36.02
C GLN A 195 8.78 -6.29 -35.71
N LYS A 196 7.65 -5.72 -35.27
CA LYS A 196 6.41 -6.48 -35.04
C LYS A 196 5.93 -7.08 -36.36
N SER A 197 5.78 -8.41 -36.43
CA SER A 197 5.29 -9.08 -37.63
C SER A 197 3.87 -8.63 -38.00
N ASN A 198 3.54 -8.59 -39.29
CA ASN A 198 2.19 -8.28 -39.79
C ASN A 198 1.10 -9.30 -39.38
N LEU A 199 1.47 -10.41 -38.71
CA LEU A 199 0.51 -11.34 -38.13
C LEU A 199 0.00 -10.78 -36.80
N ASP A 200 -1.29 -10.48 -36.75
CA ASP A 200 -1.99 -10.11 -35.53
C ASP A 200 -2.35 -11.38 -34.74
N ASN A 201 -1.88 -11.46 -33.50
CA ASN A 201 -2.23 -12.56 -32.58
C ASN A 201 -3.74 -12.73 -32.45
N SER A 202 -4.52 -11.64 -32.57
CA SER A 202 -5.98 -11.70 -32.55
C SER A 202 -6.54 -12.55 -33.69
N GLN A 203 -6.03 -12.38 -34.91
CA GLN A 203 -6.47 -13.14 -36.09
C GLN A 203 -6.13 -14.63 -35.96
N ILE A 204 -4.93 -14.95 -35.45
CA ILE A 204 -4.49 -16.33 -35.20
C ILE A 204 -5.39 -16.97 -34.12
N ASN A 205 -5.60 -16.28 -33.01
CA ASN A 205 -6.43 -16.79 -31.90
C ASN A 205 -7.87 -17.05 -32.36
N GLN A 206 -8.44 -16.16 -33.18
CA GLN A 206 -9.79 -16.34 -33.73
C GLN A 206 -9.86 -17.53 -34.69
N ALA A 207 -8.88 -17.68 -35.58
CA ALA A 207 -8.82 -18.81 -36.51
C ALA A 207 -8.64 -20.15 -35.78
N LEU A 208 -7.80 -20.20 -34.74
CA LEU A 208 -7.65 -21.39 -33.89
C LEU A 208 -8.94 -21.71 -33.11
N ALA A 209 -9.64 -20.70 -32.59
CA ALA A 209 -10.92 -20.92 -31.90
C ALA A 209 -11.99 -21.49 -32.85
N ASN A 210 -12.07 -20.99 -34.08
CA ASN A 210 -12.98 -21.49 -35.10
C ASN A 210 -12.62 -22.93 -35.51
N LYS A 211 -11.33 -23.23 -35.64
CA LYS A 211 -10.84 -24.57 -35.96
C LYS A 211 -11.14 -25.56 -34.83
N LEU A 212 -10.99 -25.15 -33.57
CA LEU A 212 -11.32 -25.97 -32.40
C LEU A 212 -12.81 -26.27 -32.35
N TYR A 213 -13.65 -25.27 -32.64
CA TYR A 213 -15.10 -25.44 -32.74
C TYR A 213 -15.49 -26.46 -33.82
N ALA A 214 -14.86 -26.38 -34.99
CA ALA A 214 -15.11 -27.31 -36.10
C ALA A 214 -14.67 -28.74 -35.76
N ASP A 215 -13.46 -28.91 -35.21
CA ASP A 215 -12.89 -30.22 -34.88
C ASP A 215 -13.62 -30.91 -33.73
N LEU A 216 -14.33 -30.15 -32.89
CA LEU A 216 -15.21 -30.69 -31.84
C LEU A 216 -16.63 -31.01 -32.32
N GLY A 217 -16.92 -30.86 -33.62
CA GLY A 217 -18.19 -31.24 -34.26
C GLY A 217 -19.15 -30.08 -34.54
N GLY A 218 -18.77 -28.84 -34.23
CA GLY A 218 -19.50 -27.65 -34.70
C GLY A 218 -20.96 -27.50 -34.23
N THR A 219 -21.34 -28.12 -33.11
CA THR A 219 -22.71 -28.05 -32.58
C THR A 219 -22.92 -26.84 -31.66
N LYS A 220 -24.19 -26.47 -31.40
CA LYS A 220 -24.53 -25.39 -30.46
C LYS A 220 -24.00 -25.67 -29.04
N GLU A 221 -23.96 -26.93 -28.63
CA GLU A 221 -23.44 -27.36 -27.33
C GLU A 221 -21.94 -27.12 -27.22
N VAL A 222 -21.18 -27.41 -28.29
CA VAL A 222 -19.75 -27.10 -28.38
C VAL A 222 -19.53 -25.59 -28.27
N ARG A 223 -20.37 -24.77 -28.92
CA ARG A 223 -20.28 -23.31 -28.85
C ARG A 223 -20.43 -22.79 -27.42
N LEU A 224 -21.39 -23.36 -26.68
CA LEU A 224 -21.60 -23.02 -25.28
C LEU A 224 -20.44 -23.51 -24.39
N ALA A 225 -19.91 -24.70 -24.68
CA ALA A 225 -18.78 -25.26 -23.95
C ALA A 225 -17.47 -24.47 -24.15
N LEU A 226 -17.29 -23.84 -25.33
CA LEU A 226 -16.13 -23.00 -25.64
C LEU A 226 -16.32 -21.51 -25.29
N ALA A 227 -17.52 -21.08 -24.89
CA ALA A 227 -17.85 -19.67 -24.71
C ALA A 227 -16.99 -18.95 -23.65
N LYS A 228 -16.44 -19.70 -22.68
CA LYS A 228 -15.53 -19.18 -21.65
C LYS A 228 -14.11 -19.76 -21.76
N VAL A 229 -13.75 -20.33 -22.91
CA VAL A 229 -12.41 -20.83 -23.20
C VAL A 229 -11.68 -19.82 -24.07
N ASN A 230 -10.53 -19.35 -23.58
CA ASN A 230 -9.68 -18.39 -24.27
C ASN A 230 -8.44 -19.09 -24.82
N LEU A 231 -8.12 -18.79 -26.08
CA LEU A 231 -6.91 -19.24 -26.75
C LEU A 231 -6.01 -18.03 -26.99
N THR A 232 -4.80 -18.07 -26.47
CA THR A 232 -3.78 -17.04 -26.69
C THR A 232 -2.51 -17.67 -27.24
N THR A 233 -1.91 -17.03 -28.24
CA THR A 233 -0.71 -17.53 -28.90
C THR A 233 0.50 -16.67 -28.58
N LYS A 234 1.66 -17.33 -28.41
CA LYS A 234 2.97 -16.71 -28.32
C LYS A 234 3.88 -17.32 -29.37
N PHE A 235 4.58 -16.49 -30.15
CA PHE A 235 5.55 -16.99 -31.12
C PHE A 235 6.79 -17.55 -30.41
N THR A 236 7.30 -18.67 -30.91
CA THR A 236 8.61 -19.19 -30.46
C THR A 236 9.73 -18.50 -31.22
N ALA A 237 10.86 -18.27 -30.56
CA ALA A 237 12.08 -17.79 -31.22
C ALA A 237 12.75 -18.88 -32.08
N GLU A 238 12.42 -20.15 -31.84
CA GLU A 238 12.94 -21.29 -32.58
C GLU A 238 12.28 -21.42 -33.96
N ASN A 239 13.11 -21.40 -35.00
CA ASN A 239 12.82 -21.66 -36.42
C ASN A 239 11.96 -20.61 -37.16
N ASN A 240 12.49 -19.39 -37.29
CA ASN A 240 12.03 -18.40 -38.28
C ASN A 240 12.79 -18.51 -39.63
N GLU A 241 13.24 -19.70 -40.05
CA GLU A 241 13.92 -19.86 -41.34
C GLU A 241 12.95 -20.19 -42.49
N ASP A 242 11.82 -20.86 -42.22
CA ASP A 242 10.78 -21.13 -43.23
C ASP A 242 9.75 -20.00 -43.28
N LYS A 243 9.81 -19.17 -44.31
CA LYS A 243 8.89 -18.02 -44.50
C LYS A 243 7.41 -18.42 -44.62
N GLU A 244 7.10 -19.69 -44.83
CA GLU A 244 5.75 -20.19 -45.08
C GLU A 244 5.02 -20.68 -43.82
N ASN A 245 5.73 -21.13 -42.78
CA ASN A 245 5.12 -21.68 -41.57
C ASN A 245 5.73 -21.07 -40.30
N LYS A 246 4.89 -20.70 -39.34
CA LYS A 246 5.32 -20.19 -38.03
C LYS A 246 4.91 -21.12 -36.91
N SER A 247 5.84 -21.31 -35.98
CA SER A 247 5.61 -22.07 -34.77
C SER A 247 5.10 -21.17 -33.64
N VAL A 248 4.07 -21.63 -32.94
CA VAL A 248 3.44 -20.93 -31.81
C VAL A 248 3.24 -21.84 -30.61
N ILE A 249 3.40 -21.27 -29.42
CA ILE A 249 2.92 -21.82 -28.16
C ILE A 249 1.46 -21.39 -28.01
N LEU A 250 0.58 -22.36 -27.81
CA LEU A 250 -0.83 -22.13 -27.55
C LEU A 250 -1.10 -22.21 -26.05
N GLU A 251 -1.49 -21.09 -25.47
CA GLU A 251 -1.97 -21.01 -24.08
C GLU A 251 -3.50 -21.09 -24.08
N VAL A 252 -4.03 -22.05 -23.34
CA VAL A 252 -5.47 -22.26 -23.20
C VAL A 252 -5.87 -22.00 -21.76
N SER A 253 -6.81 -21.08 -21.57
CA SER A 253 -7.28 -20.68 -20.26
C SER A 253 -8.81 -20.55 -20.23
N GLY A 254 -9.40 -20.55 -19.05
CA GLY A 254 -10.83 -20.33 -18.85
C GLY A 254 -11.58 -21.56 -18.37
N MET A 255 -12.88 -21.62 -18.69
CA MET A 255 -13.81 -22.60 -18.12
C MET A 255 -14.60 -23.33 -19.20
N THR A 256 -14.70 -24.64 -19.07
CA THR A 256 -15.56 -25.50 -19.89
C THR A 256 -16.20 -26.58 -19.01
N SER A 257 -17.16 -27.33 -19.55
CA SER A 257 -17.76 -28.45 -18.83
C SER A 257 -16.85 -29.69 -18.87
N LEU A 258 -16.92 -30.53 -17.83
CA LEU A 258 -16.10 -31.75 -17.71
C LEU A 258 -16.20 -32.67 -18.93
N ALA A 259 -17.39 -32.74 -19.56
CA ALA A 259 -17.64 -33.57 -20.73
C ALA A 259 -16.87 -33.10 -21.99
N TYR A 260 -16.50 -31.82 -22.07
CA TYR A 260 -15.77 -31.26 -23.21
C TYR A 260 -14.29 -31.01 -22.93
N LEU A 261 -13.87 -30.99 -21.66
CA LEU A 261 -12.47 -30.81 -21.27
C LEU A 261 -11.54 -31.84 -21.94
N CYS A 262 -11.82 -33.13 -21.76
CA CYS A 262 -11.03 -34.22 -22.35
C CYS A 262 -11.06 -34.17 -23.90
N LYS A 263 -12.19 -33.75 -24.49
CA LYS A 263 -12.30 -33.61 -25.95
C LYS A 263 -11.43 -32.47 -26.46
N ILE A 264 -11.44 -31.31 -25.79
CA ILE A 264 -10.59 -30.16 -26.12
C ILE A 264 -9.12 -30.54 -25.97
N GLU A 265 -8.73 -31.15 -24.85
CA GLU A 265 -7.34 -31.57 -24.61
C GLU A 265 -6.84 -32.54 -25.69
N ASN A 266 -7.63 -33.56 -26.05
CA ASN A 266 -7.26 -34.52 -27.10
C ASN A 266 -7.11 -33.85 -28.48
N THR A 267 -8.01 -32.93 -28.83
CA THR A 267 -7.91 -32.17 -30.09
C THR A 267 -6.65 -31.31 -30.12
N LEU A 268 -6.33 -30.61 -29.03
CA LEU A 268 -5.13 -29.77 -28.93
C LEU A 268 -3.84 -30.59 -28.96
N LEU A 269 -3.80 -31.75 -28.30
CA LEU A 269 -2.68 -32.69 -28.37
C LEU A 269 -2.50 -33.25 -29.78
N THR A 270 -3.60 -33.52 -30.49
CA THR A 270 -3.54 -33.96 -31.89
C THR A 270 -2.92 -32.88 -32.78
N TRP A 271 -3.29 -31.62 -32.55
CA TRP A 271 -2.69 -30.48 -33.26
C TRP A 271 -1.20 -30.36 -32.99
N MET A 272 -0.78 -30.44 -31.73
CA MET A 272 0.63 -30.40 -31.31
C MET A 272 1.45 -31.54 -31.91
N ASN A 273 0.94 -32.78 -31.84
CA ASN A 273 1.64 -33.97 -32.30
C ASN A 273 1.70 -34.09 -33.83
N SER A 274 0.77 -33.44 -34.55
CA SER A 274 0.75 -33.47 -36.01
C SER A 274 1.97 -32.82 -36.64
N LYS A 275 2.61 -31.84 -35.96
CA LYS A 275 3.70 -30.99 -36.46
C LYS A 275 3.41 -30.38 -37.84
N LYS A 276 2.14 -30.23 -38.19
CA LYS A 276 1.64 -29.68 -39.46
C LYS A 276 0.89 -28.37 -39.19
N PRO A 277 0.76 -27.49 -40.19
CA PRO A 277 -0.04 -26.27 -40.04
C PRO A 277 -1.50 -26.64 -39.74
N VAL A 278 -1.98 -26.17 -38.59
CA VAL A 278 -3.34 -26.43 -38.08
C VAL A 278 -4.35 -25.50 -38.76
N ILE A 279 -3.89 -24.28 -39.02
CA ILE A 279 -4.61 -23.22 -39.71
C ILE A 279 -3.64 -22.45 -40.61
N GLU A 280 -4.19 -21.70 -41.56
CA GLU A 280 -3.45 -20.76 -42.39
C GLU A 280 -4.03 -19.36 -42.19
N VAL A 281 -3.16 -18.38 -41.92
CA VAL A 281 -3.55 -16.98 -41.70
C VAL A 281 -2.66 -16.10 -42.56
N ASN A 282 -3.26 -15.32 -43.46
CA ASN A 282 -2.54 -14.42 -44.39
C ASN A 282 -1.43 -15.12 -45.18
N GLY A 283 -1.66 -16.36 -45.64
CA GLY A 283 -0.68 -17.14 -46.41
C GLY A 283 0.44 -17.77 -45.56
N THR A 284 0.33 -17.72 -44.23
CA THR A 284 1.28 -18.35 -43.30
C THR A 284 0.60 -19.48 -42.55
N GLY A 285 1.16 -20.69 -42.62
CA GLY A 285 0.68 -21.83 -41.83
C GLY A 285 1.11 -21.72 -40.36
N ILE A 286 0.21 -22.01 -39.42
CA ILE A 286 0.47 -21.95 -37.98
C ILE A 286 0.61 -23.36 -37.42
N ILE A 287 1.80 -23.66 -36.91
CA ILE A 287 2.13 -24.95 -36.28
C ILE A 287 2.15 -24.76 -34.77
N ILE A 288 1.46 -25.62 -34.04
CA ILE A 288 1.46 -25.60 -32.57
C ILE A 288 2.64 -26.44 -32.09
N SER A 289 3.67 -25.81 -31.54
CA SER A 289 4.83 -26.51 -30.97
C SER A 289 4.62 -26.96 -29.54
N LYS A 290 3.81 -26.21 -28.79
CA LYS A 290 3.54 -26.47 -27.38
C LYS A 290 2.14 -26.01 -27.01
N VAL A 291 1.45 -26.78 -26.17
CA VAL A 291 0.16 -26.39 -25.57
C VAL A 291 0.35 -26.25 -24.07
N ASP A 292 0.19 -25.03 -23.57
CA ASP A 292 0.17 -24.73 -22.14
C ASP A 292 -1.30 -24.65 -21.68
N LEU A 293 -1.76 -25.75 -21.09
CA LEU A 293 -3.11 -25.87 -20.53
C LEU A 293 -3.09 -25.29 -19.12
N ASN A 294 -3.50 -24.03 -18.97
CA ASN A 294 -3.83 -23.43 -17.68
C ASN A 294 -5.34 -23.57 -17.41
N LEU A 295 -5.86 -24.77 -17.66
CA LEU A 295 -7.16 -25.18 -17.17
C LEU A 295 -6.96 -25.86 -15.83
N ASP A 296 -7.86 -25.56 -14.92
CA ASP A 296 -8.03 -26.06 -13.55
C ASP A 296 -8.11 -27.62 -13.42
N SER A 297 -7.69 -28.38 -14.45
CA SER A 297 -7.75 -29.82 -14.62
C SER A 297 -7.00 -30.59 -13.53
N ILE A 298 -5.80 -30.17 -13.14
CA ILE A 298 -5.01 -30.86 -12.10
C ILE A 298 -5.62 -30.61 -10.73
N ASN A 299 -5.89 -29.35 -10.38
CA ASN A 299 -6.56 -28.99 -9.12
C ASN A 299 -7.91 -29.68 -8.99
N LYS A 300 -8.68 -29.76 -10.09
CA LYS A 300 -9.98 -30.44 -10.13
C LYS A 300 -9.86 -31.96 -10.05
N ALA A 301 -8.88 -32.57 -10.71
CA ALA A 301 -8.61 -34.00 -10.60
C ALA A 301 -8.22 -34.36 -9.17
N LEU A 302 -7.35 -33.56 -8.55
CA LEU A 302 -6.99 -33.71 -7.13
C LEU A 302 -8.20 -33.46 -6.23
N LYS A 303 -9.04 -32.45 -6.49
CA LYS A 303 -10.26 -32.21 -5.71
C LYS A 303 -11.25 -33.37 -5.79
N ASN A 304 -11.44 -33.95 -6.98
CA ASN A 304 -12.29 -35.12 -7.16
C ASN A 304 -11.69 -36.36 -6.46
N LYS A 305 -10.37 -36.55 -6.56
CA LYS A 305 -9.68 -37.62 -5.85
C LYS A 305 -9.80 -37.46 -4.33
N LEU A 306 -9.74 -36.23 -3.82
CA LEU A 306 -9.97 -35.91 -2.42
C LEU A 306 -11.40 -36.29 -1.99
N CYS A 307 -12.41 -35.98 -2.81
CA CYS A 307 -13.79 -36.42 -2.54
C CYS A 307 -13.89 -37.95 -2.46
N ILE A 308 -13.27 -38.66 -3.41
CA ILE A 308 -13.30 -40.14 -3.46
C ILE A 308 -12.61 -40.73 -2.23
N ASP A 309 -11.42 -40.24 -1.87
CA ASP A 309 -10.63 -40.76 -0.74
C ASP A 309 -11.28 -40.43 0.62
N LEU A 310 -12.19 -39.47 0.67
CA LEU A 310 -13.02 -39.14 1.84
C LEU A 310 -14.38 -39.86 1.85
N GLY A 311 -14.69 -40.70 0.85
CA GLY A 311 -15.87 -41.55 0.81
C GLY A 311 -17.01 -41.09 -0.13
N ASP A 312 -16.78 -40.09 -0.98
CA ASP A 312 -17.68 -39.60 -2.03
C ASP A 312 -19.16 -39.40 -1.62
N THR A 313 -19.39 -38.90 -0.40
CA THR A 313 -20.74 -38.63 0.10
C THR A 313 -21.16 -37.18 -0.17
N LYS A 314 -22.48 -36.91 -0.20
CA LYS A 314 -23.00 -35.53 -0.33
C LYS A 314 -22.45 -34.59 0.76
N GLU A 315 -22.21 -35.11 1.95
CA GLU A 315 -21.64 -34.37 3.08
C GLU A 315 -20.18 -33.99 2.84
N VAL A 316 -19.38 -34.87 2.22
CA VAL A 316 -18.01 -34.59 1.79
C VAL A 316 -17.98 -33.49 0.74
N HIS A 317 -18.85 -33.56 -0.28
CA HIS A 317 -18.95 -32.52 -1.31
C HIS A 317 -19.29 -31.15 -0.70
N LEU A 318 -20.20 -31.11 0.28
CA LEU A 318 -20.54 -29.88 1.00
C LEU A 318 -19.35 -29.37 1.83
N ALA A 319 -18.65 -30.26 2.54
CA ALA A 319 -17.48 -29.92 3.36
C ALA A 319 -16.29 -29.40 2.54
N LEU A 320 -16.18 -29.79 1.26
CA LEU A 320 -15.12 -29.37 0.34
C LEU A 320 -15.51 -28.18 -0.55
N THR A 321 -16.74 -27.65 -0.41
CA THR A 321 -17.24 -26.56 -1.27
C THR A 321 -16.39 -25.30 -1.14
N LYS A 322 -15.96 -24.95 0.07
CA LYS A 322 -15.10 -23.78 0.36
C LYS A 322 -13.61 -24.13 0.53
N VAL A 323 -13.20 -25.32 0.10
CA VAL A 323 -11.81 -25.78 0.10
C VAL A 323 -11.22 -25.62 -1.29
N ASN A 324 -10.11 -24.90 -1.39
CA ASN A 324 -9.38 -24.62 -2.62
C ASN A 324 -8.06 -25.38 -2.61
N LEU A 325 -7.74 -25.99 -3.75
CA LEU A 325 -6.47 -26.66 -4.01
C LEU A 325 -5.77 -25.90 -5.15
N ALA A 326 -4.52 -25.54 -4.95
CA ALA A 326 -3.67 -24.92 -5.95
C ALA A 326 -2.37 -25.71 -6.08
N THR A 327 -1.94 -26.00 -7.31
CA THR A 327 -0.74 -26.80 -7.57
C THR A 327 0.34 -25.98 -8.26
N GLN A 328 1.58 -26.15 -7.82
CA GLN A 328 2.78 -25.63 -8.48
C GLN A 328 3.73 -26.78 -8.83
N PHE A 329 4.31 -26.78 -10.03
CA PHE A 329 5.29 -27.81 -10.41
C PHE A 329 6.65 -27.54 -9.76
N THR A 330 7.35 -28.60 -9.34
CA THR A 330 8.73 -28.50 -8.87
C THR A 330 9.71 -28.53 -10.05
N THR A 331 10.83 -27.82 -9.91
CA THR A 331 11.95 -27.86 -10.87
C THR A 331 12.85 -29.08 -10.69
N GLU A 332 12.70 -29.83 -9.60
CA GLU A 332 13.49 -31.03 -9.32
C GLU A 332 12.86 -32.27 -9.99
N ASN A 333 13.64 -32.90 -10.89
CA ASN A 333 13.46 -34.21 -11.52
C ASN A 333 12.23 -34.39 -12.43
N ASN A 334 12.19 -33.69 -13.57
CA ASN A 334 11.34 -34.06 -14.72
C ASN A 334 12.17 -34.71 -15.84
N GLU A 335 12.93 -35.77 -15.54
CA GLU A 335 13.62 -36.57 -16.58
C GLU A 335 12.69 -37.64 -17.18
N ASP A 336 11.70 -38.13 -16.43
CA ASP A 336 10.71 -39.09 -16.92
C ASP A 336 9.44 -38.39 -17.42
N GLN A 337 9.14 -38.54 -18.72
CA GLN A 337 7.94 -37.95 -19.35
C GLN A 337 6.60 -38.51 -18.81
N GLU A 338 6.63 -39.53 -17.94
CA GLU A 338 5.44 -40.23 -17.43
C GLU A 338 4.85 -39.65 -16.13
N ASN A 339 5.65 -39.00 -15.27
CA ASN A 339 5.17 -38.48 -13.98
C ASN A 339 5.69 -37.07 -13.71
N LYS A 340 4.90 -36.25 -13.01
CA LYS A 340 5.26 -34.88 -12.60
C LYS A 340 5.05 -34.67 -11.12
N ASN A 341 6.04 -34.04 -10.49
CA ASN A 341 6.01 -33.65 -9.09
C ASN A 341 5.33 -32.29 -8.92
N VAL A 342 4.43 -32.19 -7.95
CA VAL A 342 3.72 -30.95 -7.62
C VAL A 342 3.79 -30.64 -6.12
N ILE A 343 3.87 -29.35 -5.82
CA ILE A 343 3.60 -28.76 -4.52
C ILE A 343 2.10 -28.43 -4.48
N LEU A 344 1.42 -28.90 -3.45
CA LEU A 344 -0.01 -28.71 -3.25
C LEU A 344 -0.27 -27.69 -2.13
N GLU A 345 -0.83 -26.54 -2.47
CA GLU A 345 -1.33 -25.56 -1.50
C GLU A 345 -2.83 -25.74 -1.28
N VAL A 346 -3.22 -25.94 -0.02
CA VAL A 346 -4.63 -26.11 0.37
C VAL A 346 -5.06 -24.96 1.27
N SER A 347 -6.13 -24.27 0.85
CA SER A 347 -6.65 -23.11 1.56
C SER A 347 -8.18 -23.11 1.64
N GLY A 348 -8.72 -22.34 2.59
CA GLY A 348 -10.16 -22.11 2.70
C GLY A 348 -10.75 -22.64 3.99
N ILE A 349 -12.03 -23.01 3.94
CA ILE A 349 -12.84 -23.31 5.12
C ILE A 349 -13.53 -24.66 4.95
N THR A 350 -13.48 -25.48 5.99
CA THR A 350 -14.25 -26.72 6.09
C THR A 350 -14.85 -26.85 7.49
N THR A 351 -15.58 -27.93 7.75
CA THR A 351 -16.10 -28.21 9.09
C THR A 351 -15.01 -28.79 9.98
N SER A 352 -15.06 -28.49 11.27
CA SER A 352 -14.16 -29.07 12.29
C SER A 352 -14.06 -30.61 12.23
N ILE A 353 -15.13 -31.29 11.81
CA ILE A 353 -15.19 -32.75 11.65
C ILE A 353 -14.34 -33.25 10.46
N TYR A 354 -14.35 -32.52 9.34
CA TYR A 354 -13.66 -32.92 8.11
C TYR A 354 -12.23 -32.40 8.00
N LEU A 355 -11.86 -31.35 8.76
CA LEU A 355 -10.49 -30.82 8.80
C LEU A 355 -9.42 -31.89 9.08
N PRO A 356 -9.50 -32.72 10.16
CA PRO A 356 -8.48 -33.73 10.42
C PRO A 356 -8.46 -34.84 9.36
N LYS A 357 -9.64 -35.19 8.81
CA LYS A 357 -9.76 -36.20 7.74
C LYS A 357 -9.07 -35.75 6.45
N ILE A 358 -9.29 -34.49 6.06
CA ILE A 358 -8.66 -33.88 4.89
C ILE A 358 -7.12 -33.88 5.06
N LYS A 359 -6.62 -33.40 6.22
CA LYS A 359 -5.17 -33.40 6.49
C LYS A 359 -4.54 -34.79 6.46
N SER A 360 -5.26 -35.81 6.95
CA SER A 360 -4.80 -37.19 6.91
C SER A 360 -4.67 -37.72 5.48
N VAL A 361 -5.66 -37.46 4.61
CA VAL A 361 -5.62 -37.89 3.20
C VAL A 361 -4.47 -37.20 2.45
N LEU A 362 -4.35 -35.88 2.63
CA LEU A 362 -3.30 -35.07 2.02
C LEU A 362 -1.88 -35.52 2.46
N SER A 363 -1.71 -35.84 3.74
CA SER A 363 -0.45 -36.40 4.25
C SER A 363 -0.15 -37.78 3.64
N GLY A 364 -1.18 -38.60 3.43
CA GLY A 364 -1.06 -39.90 2.76
C GLY A 364 -0.62 -39.79 1.29
N TRP A 365 -1.14 -38.80 0.58
CA TRP A 365 -0.72 -38.50 -0.79
C TRP A 365 0.76 -38.12 -0.87
N LYS A 366 1.22 -37.31 0.09
CA LYS A 366 2.64 -36.94 0.23
C LYS A 366 3.53 -38.14 0.56
N SER A 367 3.13 -38.98 1.51
CA SER A 367 3.96 -40.11 1.98
C SER A 367 4.09 -41.24 0.96
N ASN A 368 3.07 -41.46 0.14
CA ASN A 368 3.05 -42.59 -0.80
C ASN A 368 3.98 -42.40 -2.01
N GLN A 369 4.38 -41.16 -2.33
CA GLN A 369 5.25 -40.82 -3.47
C GLN A 369 4.85 -41.49 -4.81
N SER A 370 3.56 -41.79 -4.96
CA SER A 370 2.97 -42.44 -6.12
C SER A 370 2.00 -41.49 -6.81
N ALA A 371 1.73 -41.72 -8.10
CA ALA A 371 0.76 -40.93 -8.85
C ALA A 371 -0.62 -40.97 -8.16
N VAL A 372 -1.04 -39.82 -7.62
CA VAL A 372 -2.32 -39.63 -6.90
C VAL A 372 -3.47 -39.63 -7.91
N VAL A 373 -3.24 -38.97 -9.04
CA VAL A 373 -4.15 -38.92 -10.20
C VAL A 373 -3.33 -39.01 -11.48
N LYS A 374 -3.93 -39.56 -12.53
CA LYS A 374 -3.39 -39.44 -13.89
C LYS A 374 -4.18 -38.36 -14.64
N VAL A 375 -3.49 -37.35 -15.11
CA VAL A 375 -4.06 -36.27 -15.95
C VAL A 375 -3.31 -36.31 -17.27
N ASN A 376 -4.02 -36.55 -18.37
CA ASN A 376 -3.44 -36.61 -19.72
C ASN A 376 -2.31 -37.66 -19.87
N GLY A 377 -2.48 -38.83 -19.25
CA GLY A 377 -1.49 -39.92 -19.27
C GLY A 377 -0.32 -39.73 -18.31
N ILE A 378 -0.16 -38.54 -17.73
CA ILE A 378 0.91 -38.17 -16.81
C ILE A 378 0.42 -38.40 -15.37
N GLY A 379 1.19 -39.14 -14.57
CA GLY A 379 0.92 -39.29 -13.14
C GLY A 379 1.34 -38.04 -12.36
N ILE A 380 0.44 -37.53 -11.52
CA ILE A 380 0.70 -36.38 -10.65
C ILE A 380 1.08 -36.90 -9.26
N ILE A 381 2.30 -36.61 -8.84
CA ILE A 381 2.84 -36.99 -7.54
C ILE A 381 2.85 -35.74 -6.65
N VAL A 382 2.20 -35.81 -5.50
CA VAL A 382 2.24 -34.73 -4.50
C VAL A 382 3.54 -34.86 -3.71
N TYR A 383 4.51 -34.02 -4.05
CA TYR A 383 5.83 -34.01 -3.42
C TYR A 383 5.81 -33.25 -2.09
N GLU A 384 5.12 -32.12 -2.09
CA GLU A 384 4.95 -31.28 -0.91
C GLU A 384 3.49 -30.84 -0.78
N GLU A 385 3.05 -30.66 0.47
CA GLU A 385 1.69 -30.25 0.80
C GLU A 385 1.71 -29.18 1.88
N ASN A 386 0.92 -28.12 1.69
CA ASN A 386 0.77 -27.02 2.62
C ASN A 386 -0.72 -26.71 2.88
N SER A 387 -1.26 -27.27 3.95
CA SER A 387 -2.64 -27.08 4.42
C SER A 387 -2.77 -26.09 5.57
N ASN A 388 -1.76 -25.25 5.82
CA ASN A 388 -1.78 -24.31 6.94
C ASN A 388 -2.87 -23.24 6.81
N LYS A 389 -3.28 -22.93 5.58
CA LYS A 389 -4.34 -21.96 5.27
C LYS A 389 -5.75 -22.58 5.24
N LEU A 390 -5.89 -23.85 5.58
CA LEU A 390 -7.18 -24.53 5.71
C LEU A 390 -7.67 -24.48 7.16
N MET A 391 -8.85 -23.88 7.38
CA MET A 391 -9.44 -23.70 8.70
C MET A 391 -10.72 -24.53 8.87
N GLY A 392 -10.90 -25.11 10.07
CA GLY A 392 -12.13 -25.77 10.48
C GLY A 392 -13.01 -24.81 11.27
N ILE A 393 -14.30 -24.75 10.94
CA ILE A 393 -15.33 -24.02 11.69
C ILE A 393 -16.29 -24.99 12.37
#